data_AF-A0A1E4XIU4-F1
#
_entry.id   AF-A0A1E4XIU4-F1
#
_cell.length_a   1.000
_cell.length_b   1.000
_cell.length_c   1.000
_cell.angle_alpha   90.00
_cell.angle_beta   90.00
_cell.angle_gamma   90.00
#
_symmetry.space_group_name_H-M   'P 1'
#
loop_
_entity.id
_entity.type
_entity.pdbx_description
1 polymer ?
#
loop_
_entity_poly.entity_id
_entity_poly.type
_entity_poly.pdbx_seq_one_letter_code
_entity_poly.pdbx_strand_id
1 'polypeptide(L)'
;MKHFLAVSLIVVSSVLAGCATHPSPESRPYTAEETKQLALEALGRRGLSFDEYQQQRAALTGQPPKPFGFDHQGEMNAERSVVLHGRPS
;
A
#
# COMPACT_ATOMS: atom_id res chain seq x y z
N MET A 1 -2.81 -10.93 -51.15
CA MET A 1 -3.66 -11.04 -49.94
C MET A 1 -2.87 -11.27 -48.65
N LYS A 2 -1.92 -12.22 -48.56
CA LYS A 2 -1.12 -12.46 -47.33
C LYS A 2 -0.31 -11.26 -46.82
N HIS A 3 0.23 -10.44 -47.73
CA HIS A 3 1.02 -9.25 -47.35
C HIS A 3 0.16 -8.14 -46.72
N PHE A 4 -1.08 -7.96 -47.15
CA PHE A 4 -2.02 -7.02 -46.54
C PHE A 4 -2.38 -7.44 -45.11
N LEU A 5 -2.56 -8.74 -44.89
CA LEU A 5 -2.85 -9.29 -43.58
C LEU A 5 -1.65 -9.12 -42.65
N ALA A 6 -0.43 -9.37 -43.13
CA ALA A 6 0.80 -9.13 -42.38
C ALA A 6 0.99 -7.65 -42.01
N VAL A 7 0.78 -6.73 -42.95
CA VAL A 7 0.87 -5.28 -42.68
C VAL A 7 -0.18 -4.84 -41.67
N SER A 8 -1.43 -5.32 -41.79
CA SER A 8 -2.49 -5.04 -40.84
C SER A 8 -2.14 -5.54 -39.43
N LEU A 9 -1.61 -6.76 -39.31
CA LEU A 9 -1.16 -7.32 -38.03
C LEU A 9 -0.07 -6.48 -37.38
N ILE A 10 0.93 -6.04 -38.16
CA ILE A 10 2.01 -5.18 -37.68
C ILE A 10 1.44 -3.84 -37.19
N VAL A 11 0.58 -3.19 -37.97
CA VAL A 11 -0.03 -1.91 -37.60
C VAL A 11 -0.84 -2.03 -36.30
N VAL A 12 -1.68 -3.05 -36.19
CA VAL A 12 -2.48 -3.30 -34.98
C VAL A 12 -1.57 -3.53 -33.77
N SER A 13 -0.54 -4.37 -33.91
CA SER A 13 0.40 -4.64 -32.82
C SER A 13 1.17 -3.41 -32.34
N SER A 14 1.59 -2.54 -33.27
CA SER A 14 2.28 -1.28 -32.93
C SER A 14 1.37 -0.31 -32.18
N VAL A 15 0.09 -0.20 -32.55
CA VAL A 15 -0.88 0.67 -31.86
C VAL A 15 -1.17 0.15 -30.46
N LEU A 16 -1.39 -1.16 -30.30
CA LEU A 16 -1.65 -1.76 -28.98
C LEU A 16 -0.43 -1.62 -28.05
N ALA A 17 0.79 -1.81 -28.57
CA ALA A 17 2.01 -1.62 -27.79
C ALA A 17 2.21 -0.16 -27.36
N GLY A 18 1.83 0.81 -28.20
CA GLY A 18 1.87 2.24 -27.88
C GLY A 18 0.87 2.65 -26.78
N CYS A 19 -0.30 2.04 -26.71
CA CYS A 19 -1.30 2.31 -25.67
C CYS A 19 -0.96 1.64 -24.32
N ALA A 20 -0.26 0.51 -24.33
CA ALA A 20 0.21 -0.16 -23.11
C ALA A 20 1.54 0.41 -22.58
N THR A 21 2.29 1.10 -23.45
CA THR A 21 3.50 1.81 -23.05
C THR A 21 3.08 3.07 -22.30
N HIS A 22 3.07 2.96 -20.97
CA HIS A 22 3.14 4.14 -20.11
C HIS A 22 4.34 4.95 -20.63
N PRO A 23 4.18 6.21 -21.08
CA PRO A 23 5.32 7.01 -21.49
C PRO A 23 6.27 6.99 -20.31
N SER A 24 7.47 6.39 -20.48
CA SER A 24 8.45 6.29 -19.40
C SER A 24 8.48 7.67 -18.75
N PRO A 25 8.08 7.79 -17.47
CA PRO A 25 8.06 9.07 -16.82
C PRO A 25 9.44 9.65 -17.04
N GLU A 26 9.52 10.89 -17.52
CA GLU A 26 10.79 11.62 -17.56
C GLU A 26 11.45 11.32 -16.21
N SER A 27 12.65 10.73 -16.24
CA SER A 27 13.21 9.98 -15.12
C SER A 27 13.67 10.94 -14.02
N ARG A 28 12.73 11.69 -13.45
CA ARG A 28 12.91 12.50 -12.27
C ARG A 28 13.17 11.50 -11.16
N PRO A 29 14.40 11.48 -10.60
CA PRO A 29 14.66 10.63 -9.46
C PRO A 29 13.70 11.03 -8.35
N TYR A 30 13.01 10.06 -7.77
CA TYR A 30 12.16 10.31 -6.61
C TYR A 30 13.02 10.90 -5.49
N THR A 31 12.48 11.94 -4.85
CA THR A 31 13.06 12.47 -3.63
C THR A 31 13.00 11.42 -2.51
N ALA A 32 13.82 11.59 -1.47
CA ALA A 32 13.80 10.69 -0.33
C ALA A 32 12.41 10.60 0.32
N GLU A 33 11.68 11.71 0.40
CA GLU A 33 10.32 11.76 0.95
C GLU A 33 9.30 11.03 0.07
N GLU A 34 9.34 11.26 -1.25
CA GLU A 34 8.46 10.54 -2.19
C GLU A 34 8.72 9.03 -2.15
N THR A 35 9.99 8.63 -2.07
CA THR A 35 10.38 7.21 -1.97
C THR A 35 9.88 6.60 -0.66
N LYS A 36 10.00 7.33 0.45
CA LYS A 36 9.49 6.89 1.76
C LYS A 36 7.98 6.74 1.75
N GLN A 37 7.26 7.70 1.19
CA GLN A 37 5.81 7.66 1.08
C GLN A 37 5.35 6.49 0.20
N LEU A 38 6.01 6.27 -0.94
CA LEU A 38 5.74 5.14 -1.82
C LEU A 38 5.98 3.79 -1.12
N ALA A 39 7.06 3.69 -0.34
CA ALA A 39 7.37 2.48 0.43
C ALA A 39 6.32 2.22 1.53
N LEU A 40 5.83 3.26 2.20
CA LEU A 40 4.77 3.14 3.21
C LEU A 40 3.42 2.74 2.59
N GLU A 41 3.09 3.26 1.41
CA GLU A 41 1.88 2.85 0.67
C GLU A 41 1.97 1.39 0.26
N ALA A 42 3.10 0.98 -0.34
CA ALA A 42 3.35 -0.39 -0.72
C ALA A 42 3.29 -1.34 0.47
N LEU A 43 3.81 -0.92 1.64
CA LEU A 43 3.73 -1.68 2.88
C LEU A 43 2.28 -1.88 3.34
N GLY A 44 1.44 -0.84 3.29
CA GLY A 44 0.02 -0.92 3.67
C GLY A 44 -0.80 -1.90 2.83
N ARG A 45 -0.37 -2.18 1.59
CA ARG A 45 -1.07 -3.09 0.66
C ARG A 45 -0.66 -4.56 0.81
N ARG A 46 0.38 -4.88 1.58
CA ARG A 46 0.98 -6.24 1.66
C ARG A 46 0.24 -7.24 2.56
N GLY A 47 -0.80 -6.82 3.29
CA GLY A 47 -1.59 -7.75 4.13
C GLY A 47 -0.78 -8.50 5.18
N LEU A 48 0.24 -7.85 5.76
CA LEU A 48 1.12 -8.44 6.76
C LEU A 48 0.42 -8.59 8.12
N SER A 49 0.94 -9.49 8.96
CA SER A 49 0.55 -9.51 10.37
C SER A 49 0.95 -8.21 11.06
N PHE A 50 0.32 -7.90 12.20
CA PHE A 50 0.56 -6.64 12.91
C PHE A 50 2.04 -6.45 13.24
N ASP A 51 2.70 -7.44 13.83
CA ASP A 51 4.10 -7.34 14.24
C ASP A 51 5.05 -7.14 13.04
N GLU A 52 4.83 -7.88 11.95
CA GLU A 52 5.62 -7.75 10.72
C GLU A 52 5.44 -6.38 10.08
N TYR A 53 4.19 -5.88 10.04
CA TYR A 53 3.89 -4.53 9.55
C TYR A 53 4.63 -3.48 10.37
N GLN A 54 4.59 -3.59 11.70
CA GLN A 54 5.23 -2.62 12.58
C GLN A 54 6.76 -2.66 12.45
N GLN A 55 7.35 -3.84 12.35
CA GLN A 55 8.80 -3.98 12.14
C GLN A 55 9.24 -3.37 10.81
N GLN A 56 8.53 -3.63 9.71
CA GLN A 56 8.85 -3.04 8.41
C GLN A 56 8.61 -1.53 8.39
N ARG A 57 7.54 -1.05 9.03
CA ARG A 57 7.26 0.39 9.14
C ARG A 57 8.33 1.12 9.96
N ALA A 58 8.78 0.52 11.06
CA ALA A 58 9.88 1.03 11.89
C ALA A 58 11.17 1.18 11.06
N ALA A 59 11.52 0.15 10.27
CA ALA A 59 12.67 0.20 9.37
C ALA A 59 12.56 1.31 8.31
N LEU A 60 11.39 1.52 7.71
CA LEU A 60 11.16 2.59 6.72
C LEU A 60 11.18 4.00 7.32
N THR A 61 10.79 4.12 8.59
CA THR A 61 10.69 5.43 9.26
C THR A 61 11.96 5.78 10.05
N GLY A 62 12.90 4.83 10.17
CA GLY A 62 14.09 4.95 11.02
C GLY A 62 13.77 5.04 12.51
N GLN A 63 12.54 4.69 12.87
CA GLN A 63 12.05 4.80 14.24
C GLN A 63 12.26 3.45 14.91
N PRO A 64 12.79 3.39 16.15
CA PRO A 64 12.94 2.12 16.84
C PRO A 64 11.57 1.42 16.93
N PRO A 65 11.50 0.10 16.69
CA PRO A 65 10.26 -0.64 16.84
C PRO A 65 9.74 -0.40 18.26
N LYS A 66 8.64 0.34 18.36
CA LYS A 66 8.06 0.68 19.66
C LYS A 66 7.51 -0.63 20.24
N PRO A 67 7.87 -1.01 21.47
CA PRO A 67 7.18 -2.09 22.14
C PRO A 67 5.71 -1.64 22.28
N PHE A 68 4.83 -2.27 21.51
CA PHE A 68 3.38 -2.10 21.66
C PHE A 68 2.99 -2.85 22.93
N GLY A 69 3.18 -2.21 24.07
CA GLY A 69 2.57 -2.65 25.32
C GLY A 69 1.10 -2.29 25.26
N PHE A 70 0.23 -3.28 25.38
CA PHE A 70 -1.18 -3.02 25.71
C PHE A 70 -1.19 -2.39 27.10
N ASP A 71 -1.77 -1.21 27.24
CA ASP A 71 -2.02 -0.64 28.55
C ASP A 71 -3.16 -1.42 29.21
N HIS A 72 -3.00 -1.79 30.48
CA HIS A 72 -4.06 -2.46 31.24
C HIS A 72 -5.32 -1.57 31.43
N GLN A 73 -5.26 -0.30 30.98
CA GLN A 73 -6.42 0.60 30.96
C GLN A 73 -7.45 0.24 29.87
N GLY A 74 -7.08 -0.56 28.87
CA GLY A 74 -7.98 -1.02 27.81
C GLY A 74 -8.67 -2.36 28.08
N GLU A 75 -8.44 -2.99 29.25
CA GLU A 75 -9.02 -4.29 29.61
C GLU A 75 -10.54 -4.20 29.87
N MET A 76 -11.33 -4.10 28.80
CA MET A 76 -12.77 -4.28 28.86
C MET A 76 -13.07 -5.77 29.05
N ASN A 77 -13.26 -6.18 30.30
CA ASN A 77 -13.75 -7.51 30.62
C ASN A 77 -15.14 -7.67 29.97
N ALA A 78 -15.31 -8.66 29.09
CA ALA A 78 -16.60 -8.95 28.44
C ALA A 78 -17.72 -9.25 29.47
N GLU A 79 -17.36 -9.68 30.68
CA GLU A 79 -18.27 -9.92 31.79
C GLU A 79 -18.60 -8.68 32.62
N ARG A 80 -17.82 -7.60 32.48
CA ARG A 80 -18.03 -6.34 33.22
C ARG A 80 -18.68 -5.33 32.28
N SER A 81 -19.98 -5.50 32.04
CA SER A 81 -20.80 -4.49 31.39
C SER A 81 -20.69 -3.16 32.17
N VAL A 82 -19.93 -2.20 31.65
CA VAL A 82 -19.93 -0.84 32.20
C VAL A 82 -21.27 -0.22 31.84
N VAL A 83 -22.17 -0.13 32.82
CA VAL A 83 -23.40 0.65 32.69
C VAL A 83 -23.00 2.12 32.52
N LEU A 84 -22.99 2.62 31.28
CA LEU A 84 -22.88 4.05 31.01
C LEU A 84 -24.12 4.74 31.57
N HIS A 85 -24.00 5.30 32.77
CA HIS A 85 -25.00 6.19 33.35
C HIS A 85 -25.12 7.43 32.47
N GLY A 86 -26.21 7.53 31.69
CA GLY A 86 -26.55 8.76 30.99
C GLY A 86 -27.09 8.62 29.56
N ARG A 87 -27.22 7.41 29.01
CA ARG A 87 -27.91 7.24 27.70
C ARG A 87 -29.39 6.90 27.93
N PRO A 88 -30.34 7.80 27.64
CA PRO A 88 -31.75 7.43 27.62
C PRO A 88 -31.98 6.45 26.45
N SER A 89 -32.61 5.33 26.79
CA SER A 89 -33.16 4.31 25.88
C SER A 89 -34.34 4.85 25.09
#